data_AF-A0A177NSX9-F1
#
_entry.id   AF-A0A177NSX9-F1
#
_cell.length_a   1.000
_cell.length_b   1.000
_cell.length_c   1.000
_cell.angle_alpha   90.00
_cell.angle_beta   90.00
_cell.angle_gamma   90.00
#
_symmetry.space_group_name_H-M   'P 1'
#
loop_
_entity.id
_entity.type
_entity.pdbx_description
1 polymer ?
#
loop_
_entity_poly.entity_id
_entity_poly.type
_entity_poly.pdbx_seq_one_letter_code
_entity_poly.pdbx_strand_id
1 'polypeptide(L)'
;MMVNNHSFDSNFEVFLADTPESKAHHYNIRYQVYCDEMGFEDKENFTDEQEYDEWDKNHSVHFLVRDKHHGHWVGALRLVLPNEHSLPFEKHCKLNEKLSGDQYLQSVELSRLCVLKEVRRFSAKKFAPYGILTEKDIPVSSNVTVLHNYKNLGLVLTWGLIRAVALYCTQNNRQDLYLLVAPALVYAIRKVGFSAEQIGEPCKHRGKRIPLKCNIENIMANSMWKKDYKNGFSLYSDLFEEDLAYRKMAYLS
;
A
#
# COMPACT_ATOMS: atom_id res chain seq x y z
N MET A 1 -34.24 -4.17 -0.49
CA MET A 1 -32.99 -4.95 -0.66
C MET A 1 -31.85 -4.14 -0.12
N MET A 2 -31.24 -4.54 1.01
CA MET A 2 -30.07 -3.84 1.54
C MET A 2 -28.84 -4.22 0.69
N VAL A 3 -28.27 -3.24 -0.02
CA VAL A 3 -27.02 -3.41 -0.76
C VAL A 3 -25.90 -3.63 0.25
N ASN A 4 -25.20 -4.75 0.13
CA ASN A 4 -24.13 -5.13 1.03
C ASN A 4 -22.89 -4.26 0.75
N ASN A 5 -22.74 -3.17 1.51
CA ASN A 5 -21.88 -2.01 1.20
C ASN A 5 -20.42 -2.19 1.69
N HIS A 6 -19.84 -3.39 1.58
CA HIS A 6 -18.59 -3.77 2.27
C HIS A 6 -17.47 -4.28 1.33
N SER A 7 -17.40 -3.79 0.09
CA SER A 7 -16.33 -4.12 -0.87
C SER A 7 -15.22 -3.07 -0.87
N PHE A 8 -13.96 -3.48 -1.04
CA PHE A 8 -12.82 -2.57 -1.25
C PHE A 8 -13.09 -1.65 -2.46
N ASP A 9 -13.49 -2.21 -3.59
CA ASP A 9 -13.69 -1.48 -4.85
C ASP A 9 -14.71 -0.33 -4.73
N SER A 10 -15.70 -0.48 -3.85
CA SER A 10 -16.72 0.55 -3.60
C SER A 10 -16.25 1.70 -2.72
N ASN A 11 -15.22 1.49 -1.89
CA ASN A 11 -14.81 2.44 -0.85
C ASN A 11 -13.41 3.02 -1.08
N PHE A 12 -12.57 2.32 -1.82
CA PHE A 12 -11.16 2.66 -1.99
C PHE A 12 -10.74 2.54 -3.44
N GLU A 13 -9.64 3.21 -3.73
CA GLU A 13 -8.97 3.22 -5.03
C GLU A 13 -7.48 3.39 -4.83
N VAL A 14 -6.72 2.85 -5.77
CA VAL A 14 -5.26 2.83 -5.69
C VAL A 14 -4.69 3.72 -6.78
N PHE A 15 -3.66 4.49 -6.44
CA PHE A 15 -2.95 5.35 -7.37
C PHE A 15 -1.46 5.03 -7.37
N LEU A 16 -0.82 5.21 -8.52
CA LEU A 16 0.63 5.42 -8.57
C LEU A 16 0.93 6.87 -8.20
N ALA A 17 1.87 7.07 -7.30
CA ALA A 17 2.41 8.37 -6.97
C ALA A 17 3.49 8.75 -7.99
N ASP A 18 3.04 9.19 -9.17
CA ASP A 18 3.86 9.49 -10.34
C ASP A 18 4.32 10.96 -10.42
N THR A 19 3.83 11.80 -9.51
CA THR A 19 4.18 13.23 -9.41
C THR A 19 4.97 13.55 -8.12
N PRO A 20 5.72 14.66 -8.04
CA PRO A 20 6.38 15.07 -6.80
C PRO A 20 5.41 15.25 -5.62
N GLU A 21 4.22 15.80 -5.89
CA GLU A 21 3.16 16.00 -4.89
C GLU A 21 2.64 14.66 -4.34
N SER A 22 2.31 13.72 -5.21
CA SER A 22 1.83 12.41 -4.79
C SER A 22 2.92 11.61 -4.06
N LYS A 23 4.19 11.75 -4.45
CA LYS A 23 5.32 11.19 -3.70
C LYS A 23 5.42 11.80 -2.31
N ALA A 24 5.19 13.11 -2.15
CA ALA A 24 5.14 13.74 -0.83
C ALA A 24 4.03 13.14 0.06
N HIS A 25 2.83 12.88 -0.49
CA HIS A 25 1.79 12.15 0.24
C HIS A 25 2.25 10.75 0.67
N HIS A 26 2.93 10.03 -0.22
CA HIS A 26 3.46 8.70 0.06
C HIS A 26 4.51 8.73 1.19
N TYR A 27 5.48 9.65 1.13
CA TYR A 27 6.52 9.78 2.15
C TYR A 27 5.97 10.27 3.48
N ASN A 28 4.96 11.14 3.47
CA ASN A 28 4.32 11.61 4.68
C ASN A 28 3.53 10.49 5.39
N ILE A 29 2.77 9.65 4.68
CA ILE A 29 2.12 8.47 5.28
C ILE A 29 3.16 7.55 5.92
N ARG A 30 4.29 7.34 5.24
CA ARG A 30 5.39 6.55 5.78
C ARG A 30 5.98 7.19 7.04
N TYR A 31 6.20 8.50 7.06
CA TYR A 31 6.69 9.21 8.23
C TYR A 31 5.78 8.98 9.44
N GLN A 32 4.48 9.22 9.26
CA GLN A 32 3.48 9.00 10.31
C GLN A 32 3.54 7.57 10.86
N VAL A 33 3.63 6.56 10.00
CA VAL A 33 3.63 5.16 10.48
C VAL A 33 4.98 4.74 11.05
N TYR A 34 6.06 4.93 10.31
CA TYR A 34 7.38 4.41 10.65
C TYR A 34 8.10 5.26 11.72
N CYS A 35 7.89 6.57 11.74
CA CYS A 35 8.52 7.48 12.70
C CYS A 35 7.59 7.78 13.88
N ASP A 36 6.37 8.27 13.63
CA ASP A 36 5.47 8.69 14.73
C ASP A 36 4.82 7.54 15.49
N GLU A 37 4.22 6.60 14.77
CA GLU A 37 3.42 5.54 15.39
C GLU A 37 4.27 4.39 15.93
N MET A 38 5.24 3.93 15.13
CA MET A 38 6.01 2.71 15.42
C MET A 38 7.37 3.00 16.07
N GLY A 39 7.90 4.22 15.91
CA GLY A 39 9.24 4.59 16.38
C GLY A 39 10.34 3.70 15.79
N PHE A 40 10.14 3.22 14.56
CA PHE A 40 11.14 2.41 13.86
C PHE A 40 12.26 3.26 13.26
N GLU A 41 11.93 4.48 12.85
CA GLU A 41 12.87 5.46 12.33
C GLU A 41 12.94 6.68 13.25
N ASP A 42 14.12 7.31 13.29
CA ASP A 42 14.35 8.52 14.06
C ASP A 42 13.77 9.73 13.32
N LYS A 43 12.88 10.46 14.01
CA LYS A 43 12.21 11.66 13.47
C LYS A 43 13.20 12.77 13.15
N GLU A 44 14.32 12.85 13.87
CA GLU A 44 15.34 13.87 13.65
C GLU A 44 15.99 13.75 12.25
N ASN A 45 15.92 12.57 11.62
CA ASN A 45 16.38 12.37 10.24
C ASN A 45 15.40 12.90 9.18
N PHE A 46 14.17 13.25 9.56
CA PHE A 46 13.07 13.59 8.65
C PHE A 46 12.37 14.87 9.10
N THR A 47 13.11 15.98 9.11
CA THR A 47 12.62 17.30 9.58
C THR A 47 11.49 17.88 8.73
N ASP A 48 11.29 17.38 7.51
CA ASP A 48 10.21 17.75 6.60
C ASP A 48 8.99 16.80 6.67
N GLU A 49 8.94 15.94 7.69
CA GLU A 49 7.86 14.97 7.94
C GLU A 49 7.62 14.00 6.76
N GLN A 50 8.70 13.62 6.07
CA GLN A 50 8.68 12.70 4.94
C GLN A 50 9.72 11.58 5.12
N GLU A 51 9.27 10.32 5.26
CA GLU A 51 10.19 9.18 5.35
C GLU A 51 10.51 8.64 3.96
N TYR A 52 11.78 8.74 3.59
CA TYR A 52 12.34 8.17 2.37
C TYR A 52 13.74 7.59 2.66
N ASP A 53 14.18 6.65 1.82
CA ASP A 53 15.52 6.09 1.89
C ASP A 53 16.19 6.05 0.50
N GLU A 54 17.38 5.48 0.44
CA GLU A 54 18.18 5.34 -0.78
C GLU A 54 17.46 4.65 -1.96
N TRP A 55 16.47 3.79 -1.69
CA TRP A 55 15.73 3.03 -2.71
C TRP A 55 14.64 3.86 -3.39
N ASP A 56 14.22 4.98 -2.77
CA ASP A 56 13.16 5.83 -3.29
C ASP A 56 13.56 6.67 -4.50
N LYS A 57 14.87 6.88 -4.73
CA LYS A 57 15.37 7.85 -5.70
C LYS A 57 15.19 7.43 -7.16
N ASN A 58 15.54 6.19 -7.52
CA ASN A 58 15.71 5.81 -8.94
C ASN A 58 14.97 4.52 -9.37
N HIS A 59 14.72 3.58 -8.45
CA HIS A 59 14.23 2.24 -8.81
C HIS A 59 13.01 1.84 -7.99
N SER A 60 12.13 2.80 -7.70
CA SER A 60 10.90 2.53 -6.94
C SER A 60 9.67 3.09 -7.61
N VAL A 61 8.61 2.31 -7.54
CA VAL A 61 7.24 2.71 -7.85
C VAL A 61 6.49 2.82 -6.53
N HIS A 62 5.75 3.90 -6.37
CA HIS A 62 5.09 4.26 -5.13
C HIS A 62 3.58 4.16 -5.33
N PHE A 63 2.93 3.38 -4.48
CA PHE A 63 1.48 3.20 -4.48
C PHE A 63 0.87 3.96 -3.31
N LEU A 64 -0.32 4.50 -3.54
CA LEU A 64 -1.18 5.16 -2.57
C LEU A 64 -2.58 4.55 -2.60
N VAL A 65 -3.26 4.49 -1.46
CA VAL A 65 -4.69 4.20 -1.42
C VAL A 65 -5.45 5.42 -0.94
N ARG A 66 -6.50 5.79 -1.66
CA ARG A 66 -7.44 6.86 -1.30
C ARG A 66 -8.75 6.27 -0.79
N ASP A 67 -9.30 6.86 0.27
CA ASP A 67 -10.71 6.70 0.64
C ASP A 67 -11.56 7.56 -0.30
N LYS A 68 -12.44 6.92 -1.07
CA LYS A 68 -13.29 7.59 -2.07
C LYS A 68 -14.27 8.59 -1.46
N HIS A 69 -14.72 8.34 -0.23
CA HIS A 69 -15.76 9.17 0.39
C HIS A 69 -15.21 10.51 0.88
N HIS A 70 -13.96 10.52 1.34
CA HIS A 70 -13.34 11.69 1.95
C HIS A 70 -12.18 12.27 1.12
N GLY A 71 -11.69 11.53 0.12
CA GLY A 71 -10.52 11.93 -0.68
C GLY A 71 -9.19 11.80 0.06
N HIS A 72 -9.18 11.24 1.28
CA HIS A 72 -7.96 11.13 2.09
C HIS A 72 -7.07 9.98 1.65
N TRP A 73 -5.75 10.21 1.67
CA TRP A 73 -4.74 9.18 1.47
C TRP A 73 -4.55 8.38 2.77
N VAL A 74 -4.79 7.07 2.72
CA VAL A 74 -4.92 6.23 3.92
C VAL A 74 -3.87 5.13 4.04
N GLY A 75 -3.13 4.86 2.97
CA GLY A 75 -2.09 3.85 2.95
C GLY A 75 -1.11 4.02 1.81
N ALA A 76 0.06 3.42 1.98
CA ALA A 76 1.18 3.51 1.07
C ALA A 76 1.87 2.14 0.94
N LEU A 77 2.44 1.89 -0.24
CA LEU A 77 3.29 0.72 -0.51
C LEU A 77 4.37 1.12 -1.50
N ARG A 78 5.59 0.65 -1.29
CA ARG A 78 6.70 0.81 -2.24
C ARG A 78 6.99 -0.51 -2.95
N LEU A 79 7.14 -0.45 -4.27
CA LEU A 79 7.64 -1.53 -5.08
C LEU A 79 9.03 -1.15 -5.60
N VAL A 80 10.06 -1.83 -5.12
CA VAL A 80 11.42 -1.68 -5.64
C VAL A 80 11.53 -2.54 -6.90
N LEU A 81 11.86 -1.88 -8.00
CA LEU A 81 12.05 -2.49 -9.31
C LEU A 81 13.39 -3.20 -9.39
N PRO A 82 13.57 -4.11 -10.37
CA PRO A 82 14.84 -4.76 -10.58
C PRO A 82 15.97 -3.76 -10.73
N ASN A 83 17.09 -4.05 -10.08
CA ASN A 83 18.40 -3.63 -10.54
C ASN A 83 19.21 -4.91 -10.82
N GLU A 84 20.35 -4.81 -11.50
CA GLU A 84 21.14 -6.00 -11.87
C GLU A 84 21.85 -6.68 -10.68
N HIS A 85 21.77 -6.14 -9.46
CA HIS A 85 22.78 -6.40 -8.43
C HIS A 85 22.27 -6.65 -7.00
N SER A 86 21.07 -6.20 -6.61
CA SER A 86 20.58 -6.31 -5.24
C SER A 86 19.11 -5.92 -5.03
N LEU A 87 18.49 -6.54 -4.04
CA LEU A 87 17.21 -6.09 -3.48
C LEU A 87 17.37 -5.63 -2.02
N PRO A 88 16.58 -4.65 -1.53
CA PRO A 88 16.71 -4.12 -0.18
C PRO A 88 16.76 -5.18 0.93
N PHE A 89 15.96 -6.25 0.83
CA PHE A 89 15.87 -7.29 1.86
C PHE A 89 17.21 -8.02 2.08
N GLU A 90 18.08 -8.06 1.07
CA GLU A 90 19.35 -8.81 1.11
C GLU A 90 20.36 -8.20 2.10
N LYS A 91 20.16 -6.92 2.46
CA LYS A 91 20.92 -6.27 3.54
C LYS A 91 20.58 -6.86 4.92
N HIS A 92 19.45 -7.55 5.05
CA HIS A 92 18.89 -7.95 6.35
C HIS A 92 18.74 -9.46 6.52
N CYS A 93 18.66 -10.24 5.44
CA CYS A 93 18.59 -11.69 5.51
C CYS A 93 19.45 -12.37 4.46
N LYS A 94 19.97 -13.55 4.83
CA LYS A 94 20.66 -14.45 3.90
C LYS A 94 19.64 -15.38 3.25
N LEU A 95 19.65 -15.41 1.92
CA LEU A 95 18.85 -16.35 1.15
C LEU A 95 19.43 -17.76 1.23
N ASN A 96 18.55 -18.75 1.09
CA ASN A 96 18.92 -20.14 0.89
C ASN A 96 19.69 -20.31 -0.44
N GLU A 97 19.26 -19.58 -1.47
CA GLU A 97 19.86 -19.56 -2.80
C GLU A 97 20.10 -18.12 -3.24
N LYS A 98 21.27 -17.86 -3.85
CA LYS A 98 21.57 -16.52 -4.39
C LYS A 98 20.81 -16.32 -5.71
N LEU A 99 20.29 -15.12 -5.91
CA LEU A 99 19.70 -14.74 -7.17
C LEU A 99 20.79 -14.58 -8.26
N SER A 100 20.53 -15.11 -9.44
CA SER A 100 21.31 -14.83 -10.65
C SER A 100 20.92 -13.46 -11.24
N GLY A 101 21.75 -12.93 -12.15
CA GLY A 101 21.46 -11.67 -12.85
C GLY A 101 20.09 -11.67 -13.54
N ASP A 102 19.77 -12.77 -14.25
CA ASP A 102 18.47 -12.92 -14.92
C ASP A 102 17.30 -12.98 -13.95
N GLN A 103 17.50 -13.62 -12.78
CA GLN A 103 16.49 -13.65 -11.73
C GLN A 103 16.25 -12.25 -11.16
N TYR A 104 17.30 -11.46 -10.92
CA TYR A 104 17.15 -10.08 -10.47
C TYR A 104 16.29 -9.26 -11.43
N LEU A 105 16.55 -9.33 -12.74
CA LEU A 105 15.81 -8.58 -13.77
C LEU A 105 14.30 -8.88 -13.80
N GLN A 106 13.87 -10.02 -13.26
CA GLN A 106 12.46 -10.43 -13.19
C GLN A 106 11.86 -10.24 -11.79
N SER A 107 12.68 -9.83 -10.81
CA SER A 107 12.35 -9.79 -9.40
C SER A 107 12.08 -8.37 -8.91
N VAL A 108 11.00 -8.21 -8.16
CA VAL A 108 10.65 -6.95 -7.49
C VAL A 108 10.54 -7.17 -5.99
N GLU A 109 10.79 -6.14 -5.20
CA GLU A 109 10.55 -6.19 -3.75
C GLU A 109 9.42 -5.26 -3.33
N LEU A 110 8.42 -5.83 -2.66
CA LEU A 110 7.40 -5.06 -1.94
C LEU A 110 7.94 -4.68 -0.56
N SER A 111 8.04 -3.38 -0.31
CA SER A 111 8.50 -2.80 0.94
C SER A 111 7.62 -1.63 1.37
N ARG A 112 7.82 -1.13 2.59
CA ARG A 112 7.12 0.05 3.14
C ARG A 112 5.59 0.00 3.08
N LEU A 113 5.01 -1.21 3.11
CA LEU A 113 3.57 -1.40 3.21
C LEU A 113 3.06 -0.90 4.57
N CYS A 114 2.26 0.16 4.54
CA CYS A 114 1.70 0.79 5.71
C CYS A 114 0.32 1.40 5.44
N VAL A 115 -0.48 1.51 6.50
CA VAL A 115 -1.83 2.07 6.49
C VAL A 115 -1.95 2.90 7.76
N LEU A 116 -2.50 4.11 7.72
CA LEU A 116 -2.58 4.99 8.89
C LEU A 116 -3.34 4.35 10.07
N LYS A 117 -2.88 4.60 11.30
CA LYS A 117 -3.46 4.01 12.52
C LYS A 117 -4.93 4.31 12.69
N GLU A 118 -5.37 5.48 12.28
CA GLU A 118 -6.75 5.94 12.44
C GLU A 118 -7.73 5.07 11.63
N VAL A 119 -7.29 4.65 10.45
CA VAL A 119 -8.00 3.72 9.56
C VAL A 119 -7.98 2.31 10.14
N ARG A 120 -6.87 1.89 10.76
CA ARG A 120 -6.79 0.61 11.49
C ARG A 120 -7.69 0.60 12.74
N ARG A 121 -7.86 1.74 13.41
CA ARG A 121 -8.65 1.93 14.65
C ARG A 121 -10.13 2.17 14.42
N PHE A 122 -10.56 2.62 13.24
CA PHE A 122 -11.97 2.84 12.92
C PHE A 122 -12.84 1.58 13.07
N SER A 123 -12.23 0.38 13.08
CA SER A 123 -12.86 -0.89 13.48
C SER A 123 -13.29 -0.93 14.97
N ALA A 124 -12.94 0.05 15.80
CA ALA A 124 -13.08 0.00 17.26
C ALA A 124 -13.59 1.30 17.96
N LYS A 125 -14.04 2.34 17.22
CA LYS A 125 -14.61 3.66 17.63
C LYS A 125 -13.72 4.91 17.45
N LYS A 126 -14.41 5.99 17.04
CA LYS A 126 -14.14 7.46 17.10
C LYS A 126 -12.86 7.97 16.43
N PHE A 127 -13.02 8.91 15.50
CA PHE A 127 -11.96 9.60 14.77
C PHE A 127 -11.63 10.97 15.38
N ALA A 128 -10.33 11.24 15.51
CA ALA A 128 -9.59 12.49 15.29
C ALA A 128 -8.16 12.21 15.78
N PRO A 129 -7.10 12.46 14.99
CA PRO A 129 -6.49 13.80 15.01
C PRO A 129 -5.65 14.17 13.76
N TYR A 130 -6.19 14.97 12.84
CA TYR A 130 -5.41 16.06 12.26
C TYR A 130 -6.09 17.35 12.71
N GLY A 131 -5.41 18.09 13.58
CA GLY A 131 -5.97 19.10 14.48
C GLY A 131 -6.51 20.38 13.83
N ILE A 132 -7.46 20.29 12.91
CA ILE A 132 -8.22 21.44 12.40
C ILE A 132 -9.67 21.04 12.11
N LEU A 133 -10.45 20.69 13.14
CA LEU A 133 -11.92 20.87 13.15
C LEU A 133 -12.38 20.90 14.62
N THR A 134 -12.97 22.01 15.05
CA THR A 134 -13.57 22.13 16.38
C THR A 134 -14.89 21.37 16.44
N GLU A 135 -15.22 20.78 17.59
CA GLU A 135 -16.40 19.91 17.84
C GLU A 135 -17.77 20.49 17.43
N LYS A 136 -17.84 21.76 17.03
CA LYS A 136 -19.08 22.46 16.68
C LYS A 136 -19.51 22.28 15.21
N ASP A 137 -18.67 21.74 14.34
CA ASP A 137 -18.92 21.73 12.88
C ASP A 137 -19.35 20.37 12.32
N ILE A 138 -19.62 19.35 13.14
CA ILE A 138 -20.03 18.02 12.66
C ILE A 138 -21.57 17.92 12.61
N PRO A 139 -22.22 17.90 11.43
CA PRO A 139 -23.63 17.62 11.33
C PRO A 139 -23.87 16.17 11.74
N VAL A 140 -24.77 15.98 12.71
CA VAL A 140 -25.22 14.67 13.19
C VAL A 140 -26.15 14.05 12.14
N SER A 141 -25.63 13.61 10.99
CA SER A 141 -26.39 12.75 10.09
C SER A 141 -25.51 11.83 9.22
N SER A 142 -25.80 10.53 9.40
CA SER A 142 -25.65 9.39 8.47
C SER A 142 -24.29 8.87 7.98
N ASN A 143 -23.19 9.63 7.98
CA ASN A 143 -22.01 9.23 7.17
C ASN A 143 -20.94 8.37 7.88
N VAL A 144 -21.11 8.06 9.17
CA VAL A 144 -20.14 7.30 9.98
C VAL A 144 -20.34 5.77 9.86
N THR A 145 -21.40 5.32 9.20
CA THR A 145 -21.84 3.91 9.22
C THR A 145 -21.05 2.99 8.29
N VAL A 146 -20.42 3.51 7.23
CA VAL A 146 -19.79 2.68 6.17
C VAL A 146 -18.44 2.10 6.60
N LEU A 147 -17.58 2.90 7.25
CA LEU A 147 -16.24 2.51 7.70
C LEU A 147 -16.25 1.56 8.92
N HIS A 148 -17.36 1.49 9.67
CA HIS A 148 -17.49 0.69 10.89
C HIS A 148 -17.52 -0.83 10.67
N ASN A 149 -17.69 -1.32 9.43
CA ASN A 149 -18.00 -2.73 9.17
C ASN A 149 -16.79 -3.62 8.87
N TYR A 150 -15.57 -3.09 8.86
CA TYR A 150 -14.37 -3.88 8.63
C TYR A 150 -13.65 -4.18 9.93
N LYS A 151 -13.85 -5.40 10.47
CA LYS A 151 -13.10 -5.90 11.65
C LYS A 151 -11.57 -5.89 11.47
N ASN A 152 -11.08 -5.74 10.24
CA ASN A 152 -9.66 -5.66 9.88
C ASN A 152 -9.42 -4.75 8.66
N LEU A 153 -9.86 -3.48 8.73
CA LEU A 153 -9.72 -2.54 7.59
C LEU A 153 -8.27 -2.42 7.08
N GLY A 154 -7.28 -2.51 7.96
CA GLY A 154 -5.87 -2.51 7.56
C GLY A 154 -5.50 -3.67 6.62
N LEU A 155 -6.07 -4.87 6.81
CA LEU A 155 -5.85 -6.00 5.90
C LEU A 155 -6.60 -5.81 4.57
N VAL A 156 -7.78 -5.20 4.61
CA VAL A 156 -8.54 -4.88 3.39
C VAL A 156 -7.71 -3.96 2.49
N LEU A 157 -7.18 -2.87 3.03
CA LEU A 157 -6.31 -1.96 2.27
C LEU A 157 -5.00 -2.62 1.83
N THR A 158 -4.42 -3.48 2.68
CA THR A 158 -3.24 -4.29 2.35
C THR A 158 -3.49 -5.16 1.10
N TRP A 159 -4.65 -5.82 1.01
CA TRP A 159 -4.97 -6.66 -0.14
C TRP A 159 -5.19 -5.86 -1.41
N GLY A 160 -5.81 -4.67 -1.31
CA GLY A 160 -5.93 -3.76 -2.45
C GLY A 160 -4.58 -3.29 -2.99
N LEU A 161 -3.67 -2.93 -2.09
CA LEU A 161 -2.28 -2.57 -2.44
C LEU A 161 -1.52 -3.74 -3.08
N ILE A 162 -1.58 -4.93 -2.49
CA ILE A 162 -0.95 -6.14 -3.05
C ILE A 162 -1.52 -6.48 -4.43
N ARG A 163 -2.83 -6.31 -4.63
CA ARG A 163 -3.47 -6.54 -5.92
C ARG A 163 -2.99 -5.54 -6.98
N ALA A 164 -2.90 -4.26 -6.63
CA ALA A 164 -2.38 -3.23 -7.52
C ALA A 164 -0.92 -3.50 -7.92
N VAL A 165 -0.08 -3.93 -6.97
CA VAL A 165 1.28 -4.40 -7.26
C VAL A 165 1.27 -5.58 -8.23
N ALA A 166 0.45 -6.59 -7.99
CA ALA A 166 0.40 -7.76 -8.85
C ALA A 166 -0.01 -7.38 -10.29
N LEU A 167 -0.99 -6.49 -10.45
CA LEU A 167 -1.39 -5.94 -11.75
C LEU A 167 -0.26 -5.17 -12.42
N TYR A 168 0.43 -4.30 -11.69
CA TYR A 168 1.58 -3.54 -12.21
C TYR A 168 2.68 -4.49 -12.68
N CYS A 169 2.99 -5.50 -11.88
CA CYS A 169 3.99 -6.51 -12.21
C CYS A 169 3.61 -7.30 -13.47
N THR A 170 2.34 -7.72 -13.60
CA THR A 170 1.84 -8.38 -14.82
C THR A 170 2.00 -7.48 -16.05
N GLN A 171 1.63 -6.20 -15.95
CA GLN A 171 1.76 -5.24 -17.06
C GLN A 171 3.23 -4.98 -17.45
N ASN A 172 4.16 -5.12 -16.50
CA ASN A 172 5.58 -4.85 -16.68
C ASN A 172 6.43 -6.13 -16.75
N ASN A 173 5.82 -7.29 -17.02
CA ASN A 173 6.49 -8.59 -17.18
C ASN A 173 7.42 -8.97 -16.01
N ARG A 174 7.00 -8.69 -14.78
CA ARG A 174 7.70 -9.11 -13.55
C ARG A 174 7.09 -10.41 -13.02
N GLN A 175 7.94 -11.35 -12.66
CA GLN A 175 7.52 -12.71 -12.31
C GLN A 175 7.53 -12.98 -10.81
N ASP A 176 8.54 -12.47 -10.12
CA ASP A 176 8.80 -12.81 -8.72
C ASP A 176 8.65 -11.58 -7.82
N LEU A 177 7.81 -11.71 -6.79
CA LEU A 177 7.61 -10.73 -5.73
C LEU A 177 8.30 -11.19 -4.45
N TYR A 178 9.25 -10.39 -3.98
CA TYR A 178 9.94 -10.59 -2.72
C TYR A 178 9.34 -9.72 -1.63
N LEU A 179 9.22 -10.26 -0.42
CA LEU A 179 8.69 -9.54 0.73
C LEU A 179 9.49 -9.89 1.99
N LEU A 180 9.77 -8.89 2.84
CA LEU A 180 10.33 -9.10 4.17
C LEU A 180 9.30 -8.69 5.24
N VAL A 181 8.54 -9.65 5.76
CA VAL A 181 7.27 -9.37 6.49
C VAL A 181 7.23 -9.94 7.90
N ALA A 182 6.37 -9.38 8.75
CA ALA A 182 6.14 -9.89 10.11
C ALA A 182 5.36 -11.22 10.08
N PRO A 183 5.52 -12.11 11.10
CA PRO A 183 4.82 -13.39 11.16
C PRO A 183 3.30 -13.32 11.01
N ALA A 184 2.66 -12.26 11.52
CA ALA A 184 1.22 -12.06 11.40
C ALA A 184 0.77 -11.92 9.93
N LEU A 185 1.56 -11.23 9.10
CA LEU A 185 1.26 -11.08 7.67
C LEU A 185 1.52 -12.39 6.91
N VAL A 186 2.54 -13.18 7.29
CA VAL A 186 2.74 -14.53 6.74
C VAL A 186 1.49 -15.40 6.98
N TYR A 187 0.94 -15.38 8.20
CA TYR A 187 -0.29 -16.09 8.51
C TYR A 187 -1.48 -15.60 7.68
N ALA A 188 -1.63 -14.27 7.52
CA ALA A 188 -2.69 -13.69 6.71
C ALA A 188 -2.60 -14.08 5.23
N ILE A 189 -1.39 -14.03 4.65
CA ILE A 189 -1.09 -14.46 3.26
C ILE A 189 -1.48 -15.92 3.04
N ARG A 190 -1.07 -16.82 3.95
CA ARG A 190 -1.41 -18.25 3.87
C ARG A 190 -2.91 -18.48 4.02
N LYS A 191 -3.57 -17.74 4.91
CA LYS A 191 -5.01 -17.86 5.17
C LYS A 191 -5.86 -17.49 3.95
N VAL A 192 -5.42 -16.52 3.14
CA VAL A 192 -6.09 -16.16 1.87
C VAL A 192 -5.67 -17.06 0.70
N GLY A 193 -4.78 -18.03 0.94
CA GLY A 193 -4.39 -19.03 -0.05
C GLY A 193 -3.36 -18.55 -1.07
N PHE A 194 -2.58 -17.52 -0.78
CA PHE A 194 -1.43 -17.18 -1.62
C PHE A 194 -0.32 -18.21 -1.43
N SER A 195 0.24 -18.68 -2.55
CA SER A 195 1.47 -19.47 -2.55
C SER A 195 2.65 -18.55 -2.26
N ALA A 196 3.25 -18.73 -1.08
CA ALA A 196 4.39 -17.94 -0.63
C ALA A 196 5.45 -18.89 -0.06
N GLU A 197 6.62 -18.90 -0.71
CA GLU A 197 7.78 -19.68 -0.31
C GLU A 197 8.62 -18.87 0.68
N GLN A 198 9.10 -19.51 1.76
CA GLN A 198 10.11 -18.90 2.61
C GLN A 198 11.49 -19.20 2.05
N ILE A 199 12.21 -18.15 1.68
CA ILE A 199 13.47 -18.22 0.90
C ILE A 199 14.74 -18.04 1.75
N GLY A 200 14.59 -18.01 3.07
CA GLY A 200 15.70 -17.78 3.99
C GLY A 200 15.24 -17.86 5.44
N GLU A 201 16.22 -17.87 6.35
CA GLU A 201 15.95 -17.87 7.79
C GLU A 201 15.32 -16.55 8.25
N PRO A 202 14.41 -16.57 9.24
CA PRO A 202 13.88 -15.35 9.82
C PRO A 202 14.99 -14.47 10.40
N CYS A 203 14.90 -13.15 10.20
CA CYS A 203 15.89 -12.18 10.65
C CYS A 203 15.29 -11.12 11.60
N LYS A 204 16.15 -10.33 12.23
CA LYS A 204 15.76 -9.19 13.08
C LYS A 204 15.90 -7.89 12.29
N HIS A 205 14.77 -7.29 11.91
CA HIS A 205 14.67 -6.00 11.26
C HIS A 205 13.35 -5.33 11.67
N ARG A 206 13.41 -4.31 12.54
CA ARG A 206 12.22 -3.68 13.15
C ARG A 206 11.27 -4.72 13.81
N GLY A 207 11.86 -5.71 14.46
CA GLY A 207 11.20 -6.93 14.97
C GLY A 207 11.54 -8.17 14.14
N LYS A 208 10.88 -9.31 14.41
CA LYS A 208 11.09 -10.54 13.63
C LYS A 208 10.50 -10.38 12.23
N ARG A 209 11.27 -10.73 11.20
CA ARG A 209 10.84 -10.71 9.80
C ARG A 209 11.17 -12.03 9.12
N ILE A 210 10.33 -12.41 8.16
CA ILE A 210 10.43 -13.65 7.40
C ILE A 210 10.52 -13.26 5.92
N PRO A 211 11.60 -13.66 5.22
CA PRO A 211 11.73 -13.41 3.79
C PRO A 211 10.85 -14.38 3.01
N LEU A 212 10.01 -13.85 2.12
CA LEU A 212 9.10 -14.61 1.29
C LEU A 212 9.33 -14.29 -0.19
N LYS A 213 9.12 -15.30 -1.04
CA LYS A 213 8.95 -15.17 -2.49
C LYS A 213 7.56 -15.63 -2.87
N CYS A 214 6.90 -14.84 -3.71
CA CYS A 214 5.62 -15.16 -4.31
C CYS A 214 5.72 -15.00 -5.83
N ASN A 215 5.16 -15.93 -6.58
CA ASN A 215 5.03 -15.76 -8.03
C ASN A 215 3.80 -14.87 -8.35
N ILE A 216 3.98 -13.91 -9.24
CA ILE A 216 2.96 -12.92 -9.61
C ILE A 216 1.72 -13.57 -10.25
N GLU A 217 1.90 -14.57 -11.13
CA GLU A 217 0.77 -15.28 -11.75
C GLU A 217 -0.07 -16.01 -10.70
N ASN A 218 0.57 -16.65 -9.73
CA ASN A 218 -0.10 -17.31 -8.61
C ASN A 218 -0.88 -16.32 -7.73
N ILE A 219 -0.32 -15.13 -7.48
CA ILE A 219 -1.06 -14.06 -6.79
C ILE A 219 -2.29 -13.69 -7.63
N MET A 220 -2.11 -13.46 -8.93
CA MET A 220 -3.18 -13.03 -9.84
C MET A 220 -4.30 -14.05 -10.01
N ALA A 221 -3.98 -15.35 -9.99
CA ALA A 221 -4.91 -16.47 -10.13
C ALA A 221 -5.74 -16.76 -8.86
N ASN A 222 -5.42 -16.15 -7.72
CA ASN A 222 -6.11 -16.42 -6.47
C ASN A 222 -7.61 -16.08 -6.53
N SER A 223 -8.44 -16.95 -5.96
CA SER A 223 -9.90 -16.83 -6.03
C SER A 223 -10.48 -15.67 -5.23
N MET A 224 -9.74 -15.07 -4.29
CA MET A 224 -10.19 -13.94 -3.48
C MET A 224 -10.54 -12.71 -4.33
N TRP A 225 -9.91 -12.55 -5.50
CA TRP A 225 -10.13 -11.45 -6.44
C TRP A 225 -11.43 -11.57 -7.25
N LYS A 226 -12.12 -12.71 -7.20
CA LYS A 226 -13.31 -12.95 -8.05
C LYS A 226 -14.49 -12.05 -7.70
N LYS A 227 -14.57 -11.55 -6.46
CA LYS A 227 -15.72 -10.79 -5.96
C LYS A 227 -15.41 -9.34 -5.59
N ASP A 228 -14.14 -9.01 -5.36
CA ASP A 228 -13.68 -7.70 -4.86
C ASP A 228 -12.22 -7.46 -5.31
N TYR A 229 -11.68 -6.25 -5.14
CA TYR A 229 -10.34 -5.85 -5.60
C TYR A 229 -10.14 -6.00 -7.12
N LYS A 230 -11.18 -5.75 -7.90
CA LYS A 230 -11.16 -5.85 -9.36
C LYS A 230 -10.65 -4.58 -10.01
N ASN A 231 -10.83 -3.45 -9.33
CA ASN A 231 -10.33 -2.19 -9.84
C ASN A 231 -8.80 -2.23 -9.86
N GLY A 232 -8.21 -1.67 -10.92
CA GLY A 232 -6.77 -1.53 -11.02
C GLY A 232 -6.24 -0.38 -10.18
N PHE A 233 -5.21 0.26 -10.69
CA PHE A 233 -4.70 1.52 -10.19
C PHE A 233 -4.73 2.56 -11.31
N SER A 234 -4.79 3.84 -10.95
CA SER A 234 -4.67 4.97 -11.88
C SER A 234 -3.37 5.73 -11.62
N LEU A 235 -2.95 6.62 -12.51
CA LEU A 235 -1.91 7.59 -12.19
C LEU A 235 -2.52 8.71 -11.35
N TYR A 236 -1.75 9.27 -10.41
CA TYR A 236 -2.21 10.44 -9.67
C TYR A 236 -2.37 11.64 -10.61
N SER A 237 -1.52 11.76 -11.63
CA SER A 237 -1.63 12.80 -12.67
C SER A 237 -2.98 12.84 -13.37
N ASP A 238 -3.64 11.68 -13.53
CA ASP A 238 -4.91 11.56 -14.27
C ASP A 238 -6.04 12.32 -13.58
N LEU A 239 -5.97 12.51 -12.26
CA LEU A 239 -6.95 13.28 -11.49
C LEU A 239 -7.09 14.73 -11.97
N PHE A 240 -6.00 15.33 -12.45
CA PHE A 240 -6.01 16.72 -12.91
C PHE A 240 -6.50 16.86 -14.36
N GLU A 241 -6.26 15.84 -15.19
CA GLU A 241 -6.75 15.84 -16.57
C GLU A 241 -8.28 15.77 -16.63
N GLU A 242 -8.88 14.96 -15.74
CA GLU A 242 -10.33 14.89 -15.57
C GLU A 242 -10.91 16.22 -15.09
N ASP A 243 -10.27 16.89 -14.13
CA ASP A 243 -10.69 18.22 -13.63
C ASP A 243 -10.59 19.31 -14.71
N LEU A 244 -9.52 19.30 -15.51
CA LEU A 244 -9.34 20.22 -16.64
C LEU A 244 -10.38 19.98 -17.73
N ALA A 245 -10.70 18.73 -18.04
CA ALA A 245 -11.75 18.37 -18.99
C ALA A 245 -13.14 18.81 -18.50
N TYR A 246 -13.44 18.55 -17.22
CA TYR A 246 -14.70 18.96 -16.59
C TYR A 246 -14.88 20.48 -16.60
N ARG A 247 -13.84 21.25 -16.22
CA ARG A 247 -13.87 22.71 -16.28
C ARG A 247 -14.08 23.22 -17.70
N LYS A 248 -13.40 22.66 -18.70
CA LYS A 248 -13.60 23.05 -20.11
C LYS A 248 -15.03 22.81 -20.60
N MET A 249 -15.67 21.71 -20.20
CA MET A 249 -17.07 21.45 -20.52
C MET A 249 -18.02 22.44 -19.85
N ALA A 250 -17.79 22.79 -18.57
CA ALA A 250 -18.61 23.75 -17.83
C ALA A 250 -18.52 25.19 -18.36
N TYR A 251 -17.41 25.57 -19.02
CA TYR A 251 -17.27 26.89 -19.67
C TYR A 251 -17.89 26.95 -21.08
N LEU A 252 -18.25 25.81 -21.67
CA LEU A 252 -18.86 25.70 -23.01
C LEU A 252 -20.37 25.46 -22.96
N SER A 253 -20.96 25.38 -21.76
CA SER A 253 -22.40 25.26 -21.48
C SER A 253 -22.97 26.56 -20.93
#